data_AF-A0A6A6T9E2-F1
#
_entry.id   AF-A0A6A6T9E2-F1
#
_cell.length_a   1.000
_cell.length_b   1.000
_cell.length_c   1.000
_cell.angle_alpha   90.00
_cell.angle_beta   90.00
_cell.angle_gamma   90.00
#
_symmetry.space_group_name_H-M   'P 1'
#
loop_
_entity.id
_entity.type
_entity.pdbx_description
1 polymer ?
#
loop_
_entity_poly.entity_id
_entity_poly.type
_entity_poly.pdbx_seq_one_letter_code
_entity_poly.pdbx_strand_id
1 'polypeptide(L)'
;MKPFNFRRALLFASGTYYIAQTSALNCTSSAFQYLLDPNATILHAIEVPANGAYGDNIEAAYPANSTALPALCALTINVTSSAASSYQFGLFLPEDWNGRFSAVGNGGAAGGINWPLMGIMIDTLHQLYGHYSTLEKPLFFHPMVLWSEAAWAGNLPGNEPASVSSMAILDFQDPNWDWRTLNYSGIQEGTARFYTGGADMVPNQYDITPFAKRGGKLFHYHGQGDATIPYESSRTWYENTYRNVTTKGVDVDDFYRLFYVPGMLHCLQSNGDAPWYFGAGEQPGILGFDMYGVPGFRDAQHDAVLALIKWVEEDMAPDHIIATKYVNDTVSLGVKRQRKVCKYGILDERNSSETMWMKRIAGSAKESLSRQYNSKLCPLSIEAGLEKI
;
A
#
# COMPACT_ATOMS: atom_id res chain seq x y z
N MET A 1 -76.56 9.97 -6.84
CA MET A 1 -76.77 8.53 -6.54
C MET A 1 -75.42 7.86 -6.38
N LYS A 2 -75.21 7.24 -5.21
CA LYS A 2 -74.26 6.16 -4.84
C LYS A 2 -72.75 6.26 -5.19
N PRO A 3 -71.89 5.56 -4.42
CA PRO A 3 -70.45 5.81 -4.27
C PRO A 3 -69.57 4.74 -4.97
N PHE A 4 -68.26 4.82 -4.70
CA PHE A 4 -67.16 3.83 -4.88
C PHE A 4 -66.35 3.83 -6.19
N ASN A 5 -65.05 4.18 -6.07
CA ASN A 5 -63.97 3.23 -6.35
C ASN A 5 -62.62 3.63 -5.72
N PHE A 6 -61.91 2.63 -5.21
CA PHE A 6 -60.57 2.67 -4.60
C PHE A 6 -59.50 2.51 -5.71
N ARG A 7 -58.39 3.27 -5.67
CA ARG A 7 -57.02 2.77 -5.99
C ARG A 7 -55.93 3.84 -5.79
N ARG A 8 -54.99 3.50 -4.89
CA ARG A 8 -53.55 3.84 -4.83
C ARG A 8 -53.15 5.32 -4.84
N ALA A 9 -52.85 5.84 -3.65
CA ALA A 9 -52.03 7.02 -3.44
C ALA A 9 -50.59 6.74 -3.91
N LEU A 10 -50.16 7.45 -4.96
CA LEU A 10 -48.77 7.76 -5.25
C LEU A 10 -48.47 9.08 -4.53
N LEU A 11 -47.78 9.02 -3.39
CA LEU A 11 -47.18 10.20 -2.78
C LEU A 11 -45.89 10.52 -3.54
N PHE A 12 -45.95 11.52 -4.42
CA PHE A 12 -44.77 12.24 -4.88
C PHE A 12 -44.23 13.07 -3.71
N ALA A 13 -43.25 12.53 -3.00
CA ALA A 13 -42.36 13.37 -2.20
C ALA A 13 -41.24 13.84 -3.13
N SER A 14 -41.21 15.13 -3.42
CA SER A 14 -40.07 15.82 -4.02
C SER A 14 -38.87 15.68 -3.09
N GLY A 15 -38.08 14.63 -3.28
CA GLY A 15 -36.81 14.43 -2.60
C GLY A 15 -35.78 15.38 -3.17
N THR A 16 -35.51 16.46 -2.46
CA THR A 16 -34.26 17.20 -2.60
C THR A 16 -33.11 16.24 -2.30
N TYR A 17 -32.28 15.96 -3.30
CA TYR A 17 -31.02 15.26 -3.12
C TYR A 17 -30.11 16.16 -2.29
N TYR A 18 -29.90 15.82 -1.02
CA TYR A 18 -28.78 16.35 -0.26
C TYR A 18 -27.50 15.71 -0.81
N ILE A 19 -26.82 16.43 -1.69
CA ILE A 19 -25.38 16.23 -1.86
C ILE A 19 -24.77 16.67 -0.52
N ALA A 20 -24.30 15.74 0.29
CA ALA A 20 -23.40 16.07 1.37
C ALA A 20 -22.11 16.56 0.72
N GLN A 21 -22.00 17.87 0.48
CA GLN A 21 -20.70 18.49 0.26
C GLN A 21 -19.90 18.23 1.53
N THR A 22 -18.79 17.49 1.41
CA THR A 22 -17.74 17.51 2.42
C THR A 22 -17.14 18.91 2.39
N SER A 23 -17.75 19.87 3.10
CA SER A 23 -17.09 21.14 3.38
C SER A 23 -15.92 20.84 4.30
N ALA A 24 -14.70 21.16 3.86
CA ALA A 24 -13.55 21.20 4.75
C ALA A 24 -13.91 22.08 5.96
N LEU A 25 -13.65 21.58 7.17
CA LEU A 25 -13.88 22.38 8.37
C LEU A 25 -12.93 23.58 8.32
N ASN A 26 -13.49 24.80 8.38
CA ASN A 26 -12.67 26.00 8.52
C ASN A 26 -11.80 25.86 9.77
N CYS A 27 -10.52 26.23 9.69
CA CYS A 27 -9.58 26.11 10.80
C CYS A 27 -9.88 27.12 11.92
N THR A 28 -10.96 26.90 12.67
CA THR A 28 -11.44 27.77 13.74
C THR A 28 -11.86 26.94 14.96
N SER A 29 -11.70 27.49 16.16
CA SER A 29 -12.04 26.75 17.39
C SER A 29 -13.51 26.32 17.41
N SER A 30 -14.45 27.15 16.93
CA SER A 30 -15.87 26.80 16.91
C SER A 30 -16.18 25.63 15.97
N ALA A 31 -15.41 25.43 14.90
CA ALA A 31 -15.58 24.33 13.96
C ALA A 31 -15.17 22.97 14.54
N PHE A 32 -14.39 22.93 15.62
CA PHE A 32 -13.93 21.68 16.23
C PHE A 32 -14.44 21.49 17.67
N GLN A 33 -14.78 22.56 18.39
CA GLN A 33 -15.11 22.47 19.82
C GLN A 33 -16.32 21.57 20.10
N TYR A 34 -17.28 21.49 19.17
CA TYR A 34 -18.46 20.62 19.32
C TYR A 34 -18.17 19.12 19.11
N LEU A 35 -16.99 18.79 18.56
CA LEU A 35 -16.54 17.40 18.36
C LEU A 35 -15.81 16.84 19.59
N LEU A 36 -15.46 17.71 20.54
CA LEU A 36 -14.68 17.35 21.72
C LEU A 36 -15.57 17.10 22.94
N ASP A 37 -15.07 16.30 23.88
CA ASP A 37 -15.73 16.09 25.16
C ASP A 37 -15.87 17.40 25.97
N PRO A 38 -16.88 17.52 26.86
CA PRO A 38 -17.11 18.75 27.63
C PRO A 38 -15.94 19.20 28.53
N ASN A 39 -15.04 18.29 28.89
CA ASN A 39 -13.84 18.58 29.68
C ASN A 39 -12.63 19.01 28.84
N ALA A 40 -12.78 19.08 27.51
CA ALA A 40 -11.76 19.50 26.56
C ALA A 40 -12.07 20.90 26.00
N THR A 41 -11.05 21.72 25.85
CA THR A 41 -11.17 23.10 25.34
C THR A 41 -10.08 23.36 24.31
N ILE A 42 -10.46 23.92 23.16
CA ILE A 42 -9.52 24.34 22.13
C ILE A 42 -8.89 25.66 22.56
N LEU A 43 -7.57 25.63 22.75
CA LEU A 43 -6.78 26.81 23.07
C LEU A 43 -6.45 27.60 21.79
N HIS A 44 -6.03 26.89 20.74
CA HIS A 44 -5.64 27.47 19.47
C HIS A 44 -6.15 26.63 18.30
N ALA A 45 -6.57 27.30 17.23
CA ALA A 45 -6.82 26.72 15.91
C ALA A 45 -6.21 27.66 14.88
N ILE A 46 -5.11 27.24 14.27
CA ILE A 46 -4.27 28.07 13.41
C ILE A 46 -4.09 27.40 12.06
N GLU A 47 -4.48 28.12 11.01
CA GLU A 47 -4.22 27.70 9.64
C GLU A 47 -2.73 27.88 9.33
N VAL A 48 -2.11 26.82 8.83
CA VAL A 48 -0.71 26.79 8.44
C VAL A 48 -0.67 26.62 6.92
N PRO A 49 -0.14 27.58 6.16
CA PRO A 49 -0.03 27.44 4.71
C PRO A 49 1.02 26.39 4.33
N ALA A 50 1.00 25.93 3.09
CA ALA A 50 2.04 25.05 2.55
C ALA A 50 3.44 25.70 2.68
N ASN A 51 4.45 24.89 3.06
CA ASN A 51 5.79 25.31 3.48
C ASN A 51 5.81 26.22 4.72
N GLY A 52 4.73 26.24 5.50
CA GLY A 52 4.59 27.02 6.72
C GLY A 52 5.37 26.45 7.91
N ALA A 53 5.24 27.13 9.05
CA ALA A 53 5.85 26.74 10.31
C ALA A 53 4.87 26.87 11.47
N TYR A 54 4.94 25.96 12.44
CA TYR A 54 4.10 25.99 13.63
C TYR A 54 4.84 25.46 14.86
N GLY A 55 4.61 26.13 15.99
CA GLY A 55 5.04 25.73 17.31
C GLY A 55 4.55 26.77 18.31
N ASP A 56 4.25 26.35 19.53
CA ASP A 56 3.70 27.24 20.56
C ASP A 56 4.76 28.16 21.18
N ASN A 57 6.06 27.85 21.01
CA ASN A 57 7.21 28.57 21.60
C ASN A 57 7.12 28.75 23.13
N ILE A 58 6.24 28.01 23.79
CA ILE A 58 5.98 28.10 25.23
C ILE A 58 6.58 26.89 25.95
N GLU A 59 6.75 25.77 25.26
CA GLU A 59 7.24 24.53 25.84
C GLU A 59 8.78 24.47 25.92
N ALA A 60 9.31 24.53 27.15
CA ALA A 60 10.76 24.50 27.40
C ALA A 60 11.44 23.21 26.92
N ALA A 61 10.69 22.09 26.87
CA ALA A 61 11.22 20.81 26.39
C ALA A 61 11.35 20.76 24.86
N TYR A 62 10.53 21.53 24.12
CA TYR A 62 10.49 21.55 22.66
C TYR A 62 10.40 22.99 22.13
N PRO A 63 11.46 23.80 22.29
CA PRO A 63 11.41 25.24 22.02
C PRO A 63 11.42 25.60 20.53
N ALA A 64 11.48 24.61 19.63
CA ALA A 64 11.56 24.83 18.20
C ALA A 64 10.18 24.72 17.54
N ASN A 65 9.95 25.52 16.51
CA ASN A 65 8.82 25.33 15.60
C ASN A 65 9.14 24.20 14.61
N SER A 66 8.11 23.44 14.24
CA SER A 66 8.10 22.67 13.00
C SER A 66 8.14 23.62 11.81
N THR A 67 8.88 23.28 10.76
CA THR A 67 8.97 24.03 9.51
C THR A 67 8.67 23.13 8.32
N ALA A 68 8.53 23.70 7.13
CA ALA A 68 8.22 22.97 5.89
C ALA A 68 6.94 22.11 5.98
N LEU A 69 5.96 22.57 6.75
CA LEU A 69 4.70 21.85 6.92
C LEU A 69 3.84 21.92 5.63
N PRO A 70 3.10 20.86 5.26
CA PRO A 70 2.05 20.97 4.25
C PRO A 70 0.93 21.90 4.74
N ALA A 71 0.05 22.32 3.83
CA ALA A 71 -1.13 23.08 4.22
C ALA A 71 -1.99 22.26 5.21
N LEU A 72 -2.22 22.80 6.40
CA LEU A 72 -2.87 22.08 7.50
C LEU A 72 -3.53 23.02 8.51
N CYS A 73 -4.44 22.48 9.32
CA CYS A 73 -4.95 23.14 10.51
C CYS A 73 -4.24 22.61 11.75
N ALA A 74 -3.59 23.49 12.51
CA ALA A 74 -2.91 23.17 13.76
C ALA A 74 -3.83 23.50 14.95
N LEU A 75 -4.19 22.50 15.75
CA LEU A 75 -5.03 22.64 16.94
C LEU A 75 -4.23 22.36 18.21
N THR A 76 -4.39 23.20 19.23
CA THR A 76 -3.92 22.92 20.59
C THR A 76 -5.13 22.75 21.50
N ILE A 77 -5.22 21.61 22.20
CA ILE A 77 -6.37 21.24 23.01
C ILE A 77 -5.92 20.97 24.43
N ASN A 78 -6.59 21.56 25.41
CA ASN A 78 -6.42 21.25 26.83
C ASN A 78 -7.56 20.37 27.32
N VAL A 79 -7.25 19.30 28.04
CA VAL A 79 -8.23 18.39 28.65
C VAL A 79 -8.04 18.38 30.15
N THR A 80 -9.11 18.68 30.87
CA THR A 80 -9.15 18.55 32.33
C THR A 80 -9.34 17.08 32.68
N SER A 81 -8.33 16.44 33.25
CA SER A 81 -8.34 15.01 33.59
C SER A 81 -8.76 14.74 35.03
N SER A 82 -8.58 15.70 35.94
CA SER A 82 -9.10 15.67 37.31
C SER A 82 -9.26 17.09 37.86
N ALA A 83 -9.73 17.21 39.11
CA ALA A 83 -9.80 18.49 39.80
C ALA A 83 -8.44 19.18 39.99
N ALA A 84 -7.34 18.44 39.91
CA ALA A 84 -5.98 18.94 40.13
C ALA A 84 -5.03 18.71 38.94
N SER A 85 -5.52 18.16 37.83
CA SER A 85 -4.68 17.83 36.68
C SER A 85 -5.36 18.10 35.35
N SER A 86 -4.56 18.57 34.40
CA SER A 86 -4.91 18.66 32.99
C SER A 86 -3.73 18.21 32.13
N TYR A 87 -4.00 17.92 30.87
CA TYR A 87 -2.97 17.70 29.88
C TYR A 87 -3.34 18.42 28.58
N GLN A 88 -2.32 18.78 27.80
CA GLN A 88 -2.51 19.36 26.49
C GLN A 88 -2.05 18.37 25.43
N PHE A 89 -2.74 18.38 24.28
CA PHE A 89 -2.27 17.68 23.09
C PHE A 89 -2.48 18.55 21.86
N GLY A 90 -1.59 18.35 20.88
CA GLY A 90 -1.63 19.02 19.59
C GLY A 90 -2.18 18.13 18.51
N LEU A 91 -2.83 18.72 17.50
CA LEU A 91 -3.22 18.05 16.27
C LEU A 91 -2.73 18.85 15.07
N PHE A 92 -2.16 18.14 14.11
CA PHE A 92 -2.01 18.63 12.74
C PHE A 92 -3.02 17.89 11.87
N LEU A 93 -3.93 18.65 11.24
CA LEU A 93 -4.95 18.14 10.34
C LEU A 93 -4.66 18.65 8.91
N PRO A 94 -3.95 17.87 8.07
CA PRO A 94 -3.64 18.26 6.71
C PRO A 94 -4.89 18.49 5.88
N GLU A 95 -4.85 19.46 4.97
CA GLU A 95 -5.93 19.65 3.98
C GLU A 95 -6.06 18.43 3.06
N ASP A 96 -4.92 17.88 2.64
CA ASP A 96 -4.86 16.60 1.91
C ASP A 96 -4.68 15.45 2.90
N TRP A 97 -5.79 15.03 3.50
CA TRP A 97 -5.80 13.95 4.49
C TRP A 97 -6.01 12.58 3.85
N ASN A 98 -5.05 11.68 4.05
CA ASN A 98 -5.11 10.30 3.56
C ASN A 98 -5.95 9.34 4.44
N GLY A 99 -6.71 9.86 5.41
CA GLY A 99 -7.57 9.07 6.30
C GLY A 99 -6.87 8.37 7.46
N ARG A 100 -5.58 8.67 7.72
CA ARG A 100 -4.78 8.00 8.75
C ARG A 100 -4.51 8.88 9.95
N PHE A 101 -4.31 8.23 11.08
CA PHE A 101 -3.95 8.84 12.35
C PHE A 101 -2.56 8.39 12.75
N SER A 102 -1.74 9.32 13.22
CA SER A 102 -0.44 9.06 13.84
C SER A 102 -0.31 9.90 15.10
N ALA A 103 0.34 9.34 16.12
CA ALA A 103 0.56 10.00 17.39
C ALA A 103 2.05 10.02 17.72
N VAL A 104 2.52 11.18 18.16
CA VAL A 104 3.86 11.38 18.70
C VAL A 104 3.77 11.44 20.22
N GLY A 105 4.69 10.76 20.89
CA GLY A 105 4.83 10.80 22.35
C GLY A 105 5.93 11.75 22.84
N ASN A 106 6.14 11.74 24.14
CA ASN A 106 7.23 12.44 24.81
C ASN A 106 8.42 11.51 25.09
N GLY A 107 9.60 12.10 25.31
CA GLY A 107 10.80 11.37 25.73
C GLY A 107 11.16 11.68 27.20
N GLY A 108 11.60 10.66 27.95
CA GLY A 108 12.04 10.85 29.34
C GLY A 108 10.95 11.43 30.25
N ALA A 109 11.30 12.43 31.06
CA ALA A 109 10.38 13.16 31.94
C ALA A 109 9.93 14.52 31.35
N ALA A 110 10.09 14.72 30.03
CA ALA A 110 9.68 15.94 29.37
C ALA A 110 8.16 16.13 29.39
N GLY A 111 7.72 17.37 29.60
CA GLY A 111 6.35 17.81 29.39
C GLY A 111 6.26 18.69 28.14
N GLY A 112 5.06 18.80 27.58
CA GLY A 112 4.78 19.64 26.41
C GLY A 112 4.42 18.85 25.16
N ILE A 113 4.02 19.58 24.12
CA ILE A 113 3.68 19.03 22.81
C ILE A 113 4.93 19.05 21.94
N ASN A 114 5.36 17.89 21.45
CA ASN A 114 6.54 17.77 20.59
C ASN A 114 6.20 18.12 19.14
N TRP A 115 5.89 19.39 18.88
CA TRP A 115 5.60 19.91 17.55
C TRP A 115 6.72 19.57 16.54
N PRO A 116 8.02 19.77 16.85
CA PRO A 116 9.10 19.44 15.91
C PRO A 116 9.03 18.00 15.40
N LEU A 117 8.83 17.03 16.30
CA LEU A 117 8.75 15.62 15.91
C LEU A 117 7.46 15.31 15.14
N MET A 118 6.33 15.94 15.49
CA MET A 118 5.10 15.83 14.68
C MET A 118 5.31 16.34 13.25
N GLY A 119 5.96 17.50 13.10
CA GLY A 119 6.22 18.11 11.79
C GLY A 119 7.16 17.27 10.93
N ILE A 120 8.28 16.81 11.50
CA ILE A 120 9.22 15.91 10.83
C ILE A 120 8.52 14.63 10.40
N MET A 121 7.67 14.06 11.26
CA MET A 121 6.94 12.83 10.95
C MET A 121 5.97 13.04 9.77
N ILE A 122 5.24 14.14 9.72
CA ILE A 122 4.30 14.41 8.61
C ILE A 122 5.05 14.57 7.29
N ASP A 123 6.08 15.41 7.24
CA ASP A 123 6.85 15.62 6.01
C ASP A 123 7.52 14.33 5.53
N THR A 124 8.18 13.61 6.45
CA THR A 124 8.84 12.34 6.13
C THR A 124 7.84 11.30 5.62
N LEU A 125 6.69 11.15 6.26
CA LEU A 125 5.66 10.20 5.83
C LEU A 125 5.03 10.61 4.48
N HIS A 126 4.85 11.90 4.22
CA HIS A 126 4.40 12.40 2.93
C HIS A 126 5.42 12.08 1.83
N GLN A 127 6.72 12.14 2.13
CA GLN A 127 7.77 11.77 1.17
C GLN A 127 7.85 10.25 0.96
N LEU A 128 7.69 9.44 2.01
CA LEU A 128 7.77 7.97 1.92
C LEU A 128 6.54 7.35 1.25
N TYR A 129 5.35 7.86 1.54
CA TYR A 129 4.07 7.31 1.07
C TYR A 129 3.40 8.12 -0.04
N GLY A 130 3.89 9.33 -0.33
CA GLY A 130 3.31 10.19 -1.34
C GLY A 130 3.70 9.77 -2.76
N HIS A 131 2.73 9.83 -3.67
CA HIS A 131 3.01 9.70 -5.10
C HIS A 131 3.60 11.00 -5.63
N TYR A 132 4.91 11.05 -5.87
CA TYR A 132 5.55 12.20 -6.50
C TYR A 132 5.47 12.09 -8.03
N SER A 133 4.28 12.33 -8.59
CA SER A 133 4.08 12.37 -10.04
C SER A 133 3.23 13.55 -10.48
N THR A 134 3.71 14.32 -11.45
CA THR A 134 2.99 15.39 -12.15
C THR A 134 3.13 15.21 -13.68
N LEU A 135 2.43 16.02 -14.47
CA LEU A 135 2.63 16.03 -15.94
C LEU A 135 4.07 16.40 -16.32
N GLU A 136 4.72 17.26 -15.52
CA GLU A 136 6.11 17.69 -15.72
C GLU A 136 7.12 16.70 -15.11
N LYS A 137 6.70 15.94 -14.10
CA LYS A 137 7.49 14.93 -13.40
C LYS A 137 6.74 13.60 -13.36
N PRO A 138 6.69 12.83 -14.47
CA PRO A 138 6.01 11.55 -14.47
C PRO A 138 6.53 10.62 -13.36
N LEU A 139 5.68 9.70 -12.90
CA LEU A 139 6.04 8.74 -11.87
C LEU A 139 7.27 7.94 -12.31
N PHE A 140 8.36 8.09 -11.56
CA PHE A 140 9.59 7.32 -11.80
C PHE A 140 9.52 5.94 -11.14
N PHE A 141 9.09 5.90 -9.89
CA PHE A 141 8.96 4.69 -9.09
C PHE A 141 7.81 4.85 -8.08
N HIS A 142 7.22 3.74 -7.66
CA HIS A 142 6.12 3.77 -6.68
C HIS A 142 6.63 4.16 -5.29
N PRO A 143 5.81 4.84 -4.47
CA PRO A 143 6.15 5.10 -3.07
C PRO A 143 6.28 3.80 -2.28
N MET A 144 6.85 3.88 -1.09
CA MET A 144 6.85 2.74 -0.17
C MET A 144 5.41 2.33 0.14
N VAL A 145 5.24 1.04 0.38
CA VAL A 145 3.91 0.51 0.68
C VAL A 145 3.65 0.57 2.16
N LEU A 146 2.41 0.85 2.48
CA LEU A 146 1.90 0.74 3.84
C LEU A 146 2.08 -0.73 4.25
N TRP A 147 2.35 -1.01 5.53
CA TRP A 147 2.63 -2.36 6.06
C TRP A 147 4.05 -2.91 5.80
N SER A 148 4.90 -2.17 5.08
CA SER A 148 6.32 -2.53 4.87
C SER A 148 7.25 -2.07 5.99
N GLU A 149 6.73 -1.41 7.02
CA GLU A 149 7.53 -0.73 8.06
C GLU A 149 8.45 -1.71 8.81
N ALA A 150 8.04 -2.97 8.93
CA ALA A 150 8.83 -4.04 9.52
C ALA A 150 10.16 -4.31 8.77
N ALA A 151 10.25 -3.97 7.48
CA ALA A 151 11.45 -4.14 6.66
C ALA A 151 12.20 -2.82 6.39
N TRP A 152 11.72 -1.68 6.90
CA TRP A 152 12.34 -0.38 6.64
C TRP A 152 13.77 -0.26 7.12
N ALA A 153 14.11 -0.89 8.24
CA ALA A 153 15.46 -0.85 8.79
C ALA A 153 16.53 -1.37 7.81
N GLY A 154 16.14 -2.21 6.84
CA GLY A 154 17.05 -2.67 5.78
C GLY A 154 17.33 -1.61 4.70
N ASN A 155 16.38 -0.69 4.45
CA ASN A 155 16.49 0.33 3.39
C ASN A 155 16.85 1.72 3.93
N LEU A 156 16.41 2.02 5.16
CA LEU A 156 16.62 3.27 5.89
C LEU A 156 17.39 3.00 7.21
N PRO A 157 18.63 2.48 7.14
CA PRO A 157 19.37 2.02 8.33
C PRO A 157 19.83 3.15 9.25
N GLY A 158 19.63 4.42 8.86
CA GLY A 158 20.02 5.58 9.64
C GLY A 158 20.17 6.81 8.77
N ASN A 159 21.28 7.54 8.96
CA ASN A 159 21.53 8.82 8.29
C ASN A 159 21.99 8.68 6.83
N GLU A 160 22.20 7.46 6.34
CA GLU A 160 22.61 7.15 4.97
C GLU A 160 21.76 5.99 4.43
N PRO A 161 21.20 6.10 3.20
CA PRO A 161 20.46 5.01 2.56
C PRO A 161 21.35 3.80 2.27
N ALA A 162 20.78 2.59 2.29
CA ALA A 162 21.53 1.35 2.04
C ALA A 162 22.09 1.23 0.60
N SER A 163 21.48 1.92 -0.38
CA SER A 163 21.77 1.80 -1.82
C SER A 163 22.77 2.83 -2.35
N VAL A 164 23.34 3.70 -1.51
CA VAL A 164 24.20 4.81 -1.97
C VAL A 164 25.37 4.32 -2.82
N SER A 165 26.05 3.25 -2.40
CA SER A 165 27.20 2.70 -3.12
C SER A 165 26.82 2.14 -4.49
N SER A 166 25.70 1.41 -4.58
CA SER A 166 25.18 0.91 -5.86
C SER A 166 24.77 2.06 -6.78
N MET A 167 24.11 3.10 -6.27
CA MET A 167 23.70 4.24 -7.10
C MET A 167 24.91 5.06 -7.58
N ALA A 168 25.87 5.32 -6.70
CA ALA A 168 27.10 6.03 -7.04
C ALA A 168 27.89 5.30 -8.15
N ILE A 169 28.01 3.97 -8.03
CA ILE A 169 28.86 3.17 -8.94
C ILE A 169 28.11 2.79 -10.22
N LEU A 170 26.86 2.32 -10.13
CA LEU A 170 26.12 1.77 -11.26
C LEU A 170 25.33 2.84 -12.03
N ASP A 171 24.70 3.78 -11.31
CA ASP A 171 23.79 4.76 -11.94
C ASP A 171 24.54 6.02 -12.37
N PHE A 172 25.28 6.62 -11.43
CA PHE A 172 25.99 7.88 -11.66
C PHE A 172 27.42 7.69 -12.17
N GLN A 173 27.98 6.48 -12.01
CA GLN A 173 29.37 6.15 -12.36
C GLN A 173 30.40 7.12 -11.75
N ASP A 174 30.07 7.63 -10.57
CA ASP A 174 30.91 8.53 -9.78
C ASP A 174 30.96 8.01 -8.34
N PRO A 175 32.06 7.33 -7.94
CA PRO A 175 32.19 6.78 -6.59
C PRO A 175 32.26 7.87 -5.50
N ASN A 176 32.40 9.14 -5.87
CA ASN A 176 32.40 10.28 -4.95
C ASN A 176 31.09 11.06 -4.96
N TRP A 177 30.05 10.57 -5.64
CA TRP A 177 28.76 11.22 -5.70
C TRP A 177 28.13 11.38 -4.31
N ASP A 178 27.74 12.62 -3.96
CA ASP A 178 27.03 12.90 -2.72
C ASP A 178 25.53 12.64 -2.92
N TRP A 179 25.04 11.55 -2.35
CA TRP A 179 23.64 11.14 -2.45
C TRP A 179 22.64 12.17 -1.94
N ARG A 180 23.07 13.11 -1.08
CA ARG A 180 22.22 14.21 -0.60
C ARG A 180 21.86 15.21 -1.68
N THR A 181 22.57 15.17 -2.80
CA THR A 181 22.30 16.01 -3.98
C THR A 181 21.28 15.39 -4.94
N LEU A 182 20.77 14.18 -4.65
CA LEU A 182 19.80 13.49 -5.49
C LEU A 182 18.54 14.35 -5.68
N ASN A 183 18.19 14.56 -6.94
CA ASN A 183 17.00 15.27 -7.34
C ASN A 183 16.40 14.63 -8.60
N TYR A 184 15.23 15.11 -9.03
CA TYR A 184 14.52 14.53 -10.15
C TYR A 184 15.31 14.53 -11.46
N SER A 185 16.06 15.60 -11.77
CA SER A 185 16.94 15.64 -12.96
C SER A 185 18.06 14.61 -12.88
N GLY A 186 18.67 14.42 -11.71
CA GLY A 186 19.69 13.39 -11.49
C GLY A 186 19.14 11.99 -11.70
N ILE A 187 17.91 11.71 -11.25
CA ILE A 187 17.22 10.43 -11.52
C ILE A 187 17.02 10.22 -13.03
N GLN A 188 16.56 11.25 -13.75
CA GLN A 188 16.37 11.18 -15.20
C GLN A 188 17.68 10.94 -15.93
N GLU A 189 18.76 11.61 -15.54
CA GLU A 189 20.09 11.43 -16.13
C GLU A 189 20.69 10.04 -15.84
N GLY A 190 20.58 9.56 -14.60
CA GLY A 190 21.01 8.20 -14.24
C GLY A 190 20.27 7.16 -15.06
N THR A 191 18.94 7.29 -15.17
CA THR A 191 18.11 6.40 -16.00
C THR A 191 18.48 6.51 -17.48
N ALA A 192 18.75 7.71 -18.00
CA ALA A 192 19.20 7.96 -19.37
C ALA A 192 20.48 7.16 -19.70
N ARG A 193 21.41 7.05 -18.76
CA ARG A 193 22.67 6.31 -18.92
C ARG A 193 22.47 4.80 -19.00
N PHE A 194 21.47 4.25 -18.32
CA PHE A 194 21.10 2.84 -18.48
C PHE A 194 20.58 2.53 -19.89
N TYR A 195 19.97 3.49 -20.59
CA TYR A 195 19.50 3.28 -21.97
C TYR A 195 20.62 3.25 -23.01
N THR A 196 21.81 3.82 -22.73
CA THR A 196 22.89 3.95 -23.72
C THR A 196 23.93 2.83 -23.66
N GLY A 197 23.88 1.96 -22.63
CA GLY A 197 24.82 0.85 -22.40
C GLY A 197 24.60 -0.42 -23.23
N GLY A 198 23.64 -0.45 -24.15
CA GLY A 198 23.46 -1.55 -25.13
C GLY A 198 22.46 -2.65 -24.76
N ALA A 199 21.86 -2.61 -23.56
CA ALA A 199 20.68 -3.40 -23.22
C ALA A 199 19.68 -2.47 -22.54
N ASP A 200 18.46 -2.36 -23.07
CA ASP A 200 17.36 -1.69 -22.36
C ASP A 200 17.07 -2.51 -21.10
N MET A 201 17.65 -2.08 -19.98
CA MET A 201 17.54 -2.76 -18.68
C MET A 201 16.27 -2.32 -17.94
N VAL A 202 15.46 -1.42 -18.52
CA VAL A 202 14.16 -1.06 -17.97
C VAL A 202 13.13 -2.06 -18.53
N PRO A 203 12.45 -2.85 -17.69
CA PRO A 203 11.40 -3.75 -18.14
C PRO A 203 10.13 -2.94 -18.49
N ASN A 204 10.17 -2.20 -19.60
CA ASN A 204 9.07 -1.38 -20.13
C ASN A 204 8.37 -2.06 -21.34
N GLN A 205 8.86 -3.24 -21.74
CA GLN A 205 8.34 -4.05 -22.85
C GLN A 205 7.08 -4.83 -22.40
N TYR A 206 5.96 -4.12 -22.21
CA TYR A 206 4.73 -4.72 -21.69
C TYR A 206 4.05 -5.71 -22.64
N ASP A 207 4.34 -5.63 -23.95
CA ASP A 207 3.82 -6.57 -24.95
C ASP A 207 4.64 -7.87 -24.97
N ILE A 208 4.24 -8.80 -24.12
CA ILE A 208 4.81 -10.16 -24.09
C ILE A 208 3.95 -11.17 -24.86
N THR A 209 3.19 -10.71 -25.86
CA THR A 209 2.44 -11.58 -26.78
C THR A 209 3.31 -12.68 -27.41
N PRO A 210 4.57 -12.42 -27.83
CA PRO A 210 5.44 -13.48 -28.37
C PRO A 210 5.75 -14.59 -27.35
N PHE A 211 5.81 -14.28 -26.06
CA PHE A 211 6.00 -15.27 -25.00
C PHE A 211 4.74 -16.13 -24.84
N ALA A 212 3.56 -15.49 -24.75
CA ALA A 212 2.28 -16.17 -24.64
C ALA A 212 2.03 -17.11 -25.85
N LYS A 213 2.26 -16.63 -27.09
CA LYS A 213 2.04 -17.41 -28.32
C LYS A 213 2.98 -18.62 -28.47
N ARG A 214 4.10 -18.66 -27.75
CA ARG A 214 4.98 -19.84 -27.69
C ARG A 214 4.58 -20.83 -26.59
N GLY A 215 3.46 -20.61 -25.90
CA GLY A 215 2.99 -21.44 -24.81
C GLY A 215 3.70 -21.19 -23.47
N GLY A 216 4.43 -20.08 -23.33
CA GLY A 216 5.11 -19.74 -22.09
C GLY A 216 4.10 -19.50 -20.96
N LYS A 217 4.44 -19.91 -19.73
CA LYS A 217 3.64 -19.65 -18.52
C LYS A 217 4.47 -18.84 -17.52
N LEU A 218 3.85 -17.85 -16.89
CA LEU A 218 4.47 -16.90 -15.97
C LEU A 218 3.74 -16.92 -14.63
N PHE A 219 4.39 -17.51 -13.64
CA PHE A 219 4.02 -17.43 -12.23
C PHE A 219 4.79 -16.27 -11.59
N HIS A 220 4.09 -15.22 -11.18
CA HIS A 220 4.66 -14.04 -10.57
C HIS A 220 4.08 -13.88 -9.18
N TYR A 221 4.92 -13.56 -8.20
CA TYR A 221 4.46 -13.24 -6.84
C TYR A 221 5.16 -11.97 -6.34
N HIS A 222 4.56 -11.30 -5.36
CA HIS A 222 5.16 -10.14 -4.70
C HIS A 222 4.68 -10.04 -3.25
N GLY A 223 5.60 -9.78 -2.32
CA GLY A 223 5.27 -9.57 -0.90
C GLY A 223 4.61 -8.21 -0.68
N GLN A 224 3.47 -8.16 0.00
CA GLN A 224 2.81 -6.87 0.27
C GLN A 224 3.46 -6.07 1.41
N GLY A 225 4.39 -6.67 2.14
CA GLY A 225 5.23 -5.99 3.13
C GLY A 225 6.64 -5.69 2.61
N ASP A 226 6.87 -5.77 1.29
CA ASP A 226 8.16 -5.47 0.69
C ASP A 226 8.48 -3.98 0.79
N ALA A 227 9.55 -3.65 1.52
CA ALA A 227 10.03 -2.28 1.70
C ALA A 227 11.08 -1.86 0.66
N THR A 228 11.63 -2.82 -0.09
CA THR A 228 12.74 -2.62 -1.03
C THR A 228 12.19 -2.38 -2.42
N ILE A 229 11.22 -3.18 -2.85
CA ILE A 229 10.50 -3.01 -4.11
C ILE A 229 9.00 -2.95 -3.78
N PRO A 230 8.31 -1.82 -3.99
CA PRO A 230 6.88 -1.73 -3.78
C PRO A 230 6.11 -2.67 -4.71
N TYR A 231 5.15 -3.43 -4.18
CA TYR A 231 4.37 -4.39 -4.97
C TYR A 231 3.53 -3.74 -6.08
N GLU A 232 3.27 -2.43 -6.00
CA GLU A 232 2.62 -1.63 -7.04
C GLU A 232 3.45 -1.62 -8.34
N SER A 233 4.76 -1.86 -8.29
CA SER A 233 5.57 -2.06 -9.50
C SER A 233 5.11 -3.30 -10.29
N SER A 234 4.94 -4.44 -9.62
CA SER A 234 4.37 -5.66 -10.21
C SER A 234 2.94 -5.44 -10.70
N ARG A 235 2.16 -4.59 -10.00
CA ARG A 235 0.83 -4.18 -10.45
C ARG A 235 0.88 -3.45 -11.78
N THR A 236 1.71 -2.41 -11.89
CA THR A 236 1.87 -1.62 -13.11
C THR A 236 2.29 -2.50 -14.27
N TRP A 237 3.25 -3.40 -14.05
CA TRP A 237 3.66 -4.38 -15.05
C TRP A 237 2.49 -5.28 -15.47
N TYR A 238 1.79 -5.92 -14.53
CA TYR A 238 0.65 -6.81 -14.82
C TYR A 238 -0.46 -6.10 -15.59
N GLU A 239 -0.89 -4.92 -15.15
CA GLU A 239 -1.98 -4.18 -15.77
C GLU A 239 -1.61 -3.65 -17.17
N ASN A 240 -0.36 -3.20 -17.37
CA ASN A 240 0.10 -2.78 -18.69
C ASN A 240 0.25 -3.96 -19.65
N THR A 241 0.78 -5.09 -19.18
CA THR A 241 0.80 -6.33 -19.96
C THR A 241 -0.60 -6.76 -20.32
N TYR A 242 -1.54 -6.76 -19.37
CA TYR A 242 -2.94 -7.12 -19.62
C TYR A 242 -3.53 -6.30 -20.75
N ARG A 243 -3.40 -4.97 -20.70
CA ARG A 243 -3.90 -4.07 -21.76
C ARG A 243 -3.25 -4.36 -23.12
N ASN A 244 -1.94 -4.62 -23.15
CA ASN A 244 -1.22 -4.80 -24.41
C ASN A 244 -1.54 -6.14 -25.09
N VAL A 245 -1.66 -7.23 -24.33
CA VAL A 245 -1.89 -8.56 -24.91
C VAL A 245 -3.37 -8.80 -25.23
N THR A 246 -4.29 -8.26 -24.43
CA THR A 246 -5.75 -8.42 -24.67
C THR A 246 -6.20 -7.71 -25.95
N THR A 247 -5.62 -6.56 -26.29
CA THR A 247 -5.87 -5.89 -27.59
C THR A 247 -5.42 -6.70 -28.80
N LYS A 248 -4.60 -7.74 -28.58
CA LYS A 248 -4.08 -8.67 -29.59
C LYS A 248 -4.76 -10.03 -29.55
N GLY A 249 -5.87 -10.16 -28.82
CA GLY A 249 -6.68 -11.37 -28.74
C GLY A 249 -6.06 -12.50 -27.92
N VAL A 250 -5.14 -12.19 -27.00
CA VAL A 250 -4.56 -13.16 -26.05
C VAL A 250 -5.23 -12.97 -24.69
N ASP A 251 -5.75 -14.04 -24.12
CA ASP A 251 -6.20 -14.05 -22.72
C ASP A 251 -4.99 -14.12 -21.80
N VAL A 252 -4.94 -13.23 -20.81
CA VAL A 252 -3.85 -13.14 -19.84
C VAL A 252 -3.87 -14.35 -18.90
N ASP A 253 -5.07 -14.83 -18.55
CA ASP A 253 -5.24 -15.92 -17.59
C ASP A 253 -4.67 -17.26 -18.10
N ASP A 254 -4.49 -17.40 -19.41
CA ASP A 254 -3.91 -18.57 -20.07
C ASP A 254 -2.41 -18.71 -19.79
N PHE A 255 -1.71 -17.60 -19.52
CA PHE A 255 -0.24 -17.58 -19.51
C PHE A 255 0.40 -16.78 -18.38
N TYR A 256 -0.30 -15.87 -17.70
CA TYR A 256 0.30 -15.00 -16.69
C TYR A 256 -0.59 -14.83 -15.45
N ARG A 257 -0.08 -15.24 -14.29
CA ARG A 257 -0.74 -15.10 -12.99
C ARG A 257 0.16 -14.39 -12.00
N LEU A 258 -0.39 -13.38 -11.33
CA LEU A 258 0.26 -12.61 -10.26
C LEU A 258 -0.35 -12.97 -8.91
N PHE A 259 0.47 -13.19 -7.89
CA PHE A 259 0.06 -13.52 -6.52
C PHE A 259 0.63 -12.50 -5.52
N TYR A 260 -0.23 -11.70 -4.91
CA TYR A 260 0.20 -10.85 -3.79
C TYR A 260 0.16 -11.60 -2.48
N VAL A 261 1.31 -11.70 -1.81
CA VAL A 261 1.48 -12.48 -0.59
C VAL A 261 1.36 -11.55 0.62
N PRO A 262 0.23 -11.54 1.36
CA PRO A 262 0.01 -10.59 2.43
C PRO A 262 0.96 -10.85 3.59
N GLY A 263 1.72 -9.83 4.00
CA GLY A 263 2.66 -9.91 5.12
C GLY A 263 4.01 -10.53 4.80
N MET A 264 4.24 -11.08 3.60
CA MET A 264 5.58 -11.43 3.15
C MET A 264 6.39 -10.16 2.87
N LEU A 265 7.66 -10.14 3.28
CA LEU A 265 8.59 -9.04 3.05
C LEU A 265 9.30 -9.20 1.69
N HIS A 266 10.50 -8.64 1.53
CA HIS A 266 11.26 -8.73 0.28
C HIS A 266 11.72 -10.16 0.00
N CYS A 267 10.98 -10.86 -0.86
CA CYS A 267 11.12 -12.28 -1.25
C CYS A 267 10.94 -13.32 -0.14
N LEU A 268 11.29 -12.96 1.09
CA LEU A 268 11.55 -13.85 2.22
C LEU A 268 10.87 -13.31 3.47
N GLN A 269 10.73 -14.17 4.48
CA GLN A 269 10.24 -13.82 5.82
C GLN A 269 8.86 -13.13 5.80
N SER A 270 8.41 -12.71 6.98
CA SER A 270 7.10 -12.11 7.13
C SER A 270 7.03 -11.12 8.29
N ASN A 271 6.12 -10.15 8.17
CA ASN A 271 5.64 -9.40 9.31
C ASN A 271 4.84 -10.33 10.24
N GLY A 272 5.34 -10.52 11.46
CA GLY A 272 4.76 -11.44 12.44
C GLY A 272 4.59 -12.88 11.90
N ASP A 273 3.41 -13.45 12.13
CA ASP A 273 3.08 -14.84 11.79
C ASP A 273 2.37 -14.99 10.43
N ALA A 274 2.52 -14.03 9.52
CA ALA A 274 1.91 -14.13 8.20
C ALA A 274 2.52 -15.30 7.40
N PRO A 275 1.70 -16.18 6.80
CA PRO A 275 2.20 -17.24 5.92
C PRO A 275 2.84 -16.64 4.68
N TRP A 276 4.09 -17.00 4.42
CA TRP A 276 4.91 -16.42 3.35
C TRP A 276 5.63 -17.46 2.49
N TYR A 277 5.85 -18.66 3.03
CA TYR A 277 6.68 -19.68 2.39
C TYR A 277 5.85 -20.59 1.49
N PHE A 278 6.24 -20.71 0.22
CA PHE A 278 5.63 -21.62 -0.76
C PHE A 278 6.66 -22.17 -1.76
N GLY A 279 7.92 -22.27 -1.32
CA GLY A 279 9.00 -22.84 -2.13
C GLY A 279 9.37 -21.99 -3.34
N ALA A 280 9.15 -20.68 -3.28
CA ALA A 280 9.59 -19.76 -4.34
C ALA A 280 11.13 -19.66 -4.38
N GLY A 281 11.68 -19.08 -5.46
CA GLY A 281 13.12 -18.84 -5.58
C GLY A 281 13.70 -18.16 -4.33
N GLU A 282 14.88 -18.59 -3.91
CA GLU A 282 15.58 -18.16 -2.68
C GLU A 282 14.93 -18.53 -1.33
N GLN A 283 13.63 -18.84 -1.28
CA GLN A 283 12.93 -19.15 -0.02
C GLN A 283 13.51 -20.37 0.72
N PRO A 284 13.80 -21.51 0.07
CA PRO A 284 14.32 -22.69 0.76
C PRO A 284 15.61 -22.43 1.55
N GLY A 285 16.49 -21.57 1.01
CA GLY A 285 17.76 -21.25 1.65
C GLY A 285 17.63 -20.61 3.04
N ILE A 286 16.49 -19.97 3.32
CA ILE A 286 16.21 -19.37 4.64
C ILE A 286 15.81 -20.40 5.69
N LEU A 287 15.20 -21.53 5.29
CA LEU A 287 14.82 -22.59 6.23
C LEU A 287 15.94 -23.59 6.48
N GLY A 288 16.97 -23.62 5.63
CA GLY A 288 18.14 -24.48 5.75
C GLY A 288 18.67 -24.91 4.38
N PHE A 289 19.96 -25.25 4.30
CA PHE A 289 20.62 -25.66 3.05
C PHE A 289 20.17 -27.05 2.54
N ASP A 290 19.56 -27.86 3.40
CA ASP A 290 19.03 -29.19 3.10
C ASP A 290 17.52 -29.19 2.82
N MET A 291 16.90 -28.02 2.81
CA MET A 291 15.47 -27.86 2.55
C MET A 291 15.20 -27.77 1.04
N TYR A 292 14.18 -28.50 0.58
CA TYR A 292 13.70 -28.48 -0.79
C TYR A 292 12.17 -28.36 -0.81
N GLY A 293 11.67 -27.58 -1.77
CA GLY A 293 10.25 -27.30 -1.93
C GLY A 293 9.60 -26.77 -0.66
N VAL A 294 8.43 -27.30 -0.29
CA VAL A 294 7.73 -26.99 0.97
C VAL A 294 7.79 -28.16 1.95
N PRO A 295 8.56 -28.06 3.05
CA PRO A 295 8.67 -29.16 4.01
C PRO A 295 7.31 -29.66 4.54
N GLY A 296 7.06 -30.95 4.38
CA GLY A 296 5.78 -31.58 4.76
C GLY A 296 4.70 -31.57 3.67
N PHE A 297 4.91 -30.89 2.54
CA PHE A 297 3.96 -30.81 1.44
C PHE A 297 4.66 -31.06 0.10
N ARG A 298 4.15 -32.04 -0.66
CA ARG A 298 4.75 -32.44 -1.95
C ARG A 298 3.72 -32.34 -3.07
N ASP A 299 3.13 -31.16 -3.20
CA ASP A 299 2.05 -30.91 -4.14
C ASP A 299 2.10 -29.50 -4.72
N ALA A 300 1.47 -29.35 -5.88
CA ALA A 300 1.38 -28.11 -6.64
C ALA A 300 0.49 -27.03 -6.00
N GLN A 301 -0.21 -27.32 -4.89
CA GLN A 301 -0.97 -26.29 -4.18
C GLN A 301 -0.10 -25.56 -3.17
N HIS A 302 0.98 -26.17 -2.68
CA HIS A 302 1.90 -25.55 -1.70
C HIS A 302 3.18 -25.03 -2.33
N ASP A 303 3.67 -25.70 -3.37
CA ASP A 303 4.98 -25.42 -3.97
C ASP A 303 4.84 -24.70 -5.32
N ALA A 304 5.40 -23.48 -5.42
CA ALA A 304 5.30 -22.67 -6.64
C ALA A 304 6.04 -23.26 -7.85
N VAL A 305 7.13 -24.01 -7.62
CA VAL A 305 7.84 -24.69 -8.72
C VAL A 305 7.00 -25.85 -9.23
N LEU A 306 6.43 -26.67 -8.35
CA LEU A 306 5.50 -27.73 -8.74
C LEU A 306 4.22 -27.17 -9.39
N ALA A 307 3.71 -26.04 -8.91
CA ALA A 307 2.59 -25.34 -9.53
C ALA A 307 2.90 -24.90 -10.97
N LEU A 308 4.09 -24.35 -11.19
CA LEU A 308 4.54 -23.92 -12.51
C LEU A 308 4.77 -25.13 -13.45
N ILE A 309 5.41 -26.20 -12.97
CA ILE A 309 5.59 -27.45 -13.73
C ILE A 309 4.23 -27.98 -14.17
N LYS A 310 3.28 -28.08 -13.23
CA LYS A 310 1.93 -28.57 -13.53
C LYS A 310 1.19 -27.70 -14.54
N TRP A 311 1.37 -26.37 -14.47
CA TRP A 311 0.78 -25.48 -15.46
C TRP A 311 1.42 -25.63 -16.85
N VAL A 312 2.73 -25.83 -16.92
CA VAL A 312 3.43 -26.00 -18.21
C VAL A 312 3.14 -27.36 -18.84
N GLU A 313 3.14 -28.43 -18.05
CA GLU A 313 3.07 -29.82 -18.55
C GLU A 313 1.64 -30.34 -18.69
N GLU A 314 0.73 -29.90 -17.84
CA GLU A 314 -0.66 -30.41 -17.78
C GLU A 314 -1.71 -29.34 -18.10
N ASP A 315 -1.28 -28.11 -18.44
CA ASP A 315 -2.16 -26.93 -18.62
C ASP A 315 -3.07 -26.65 -17.40
N MET A 316 -2.61 -27.08 -16.22
CA MET A 316 -3.32 -26.92 -14.96
C MET A 316 -2.82 -25.71 -14.19
N ALA A 317 -3.40 -24.56 -14.53
CA ALA A 317 -2.98 -23.28 -14.00
C ALA A 317 -3.41 -23.07 -12.52
N PRO A 318 -2.55 -22.55 -11.64
CA PRO A 318 -2.85 -22.42 -10.21
C PRO A 318 -3.75 -21.21 -9.93
N ASP A 319 -4.97 -21.40 -9.40
CA ASP A 319 -5.84 -20.27 -9.00
C ASP A 319 -5.42 -19.66 -7.65
N HIS A 320 -4.66 -20.42 -6.88
CA HIS A 320 -4.06 -20.02 -5.61
C HIS A 320 -2.79 -20.83 -5.34
N ILE A 321 -1.98 -20.32 -4.42
CA ILE A 321 -0.86 -21.04 -3.79
C ILE A 321 -1.05 -20.98 -2.26
N ILE A 322 -0.76 -22.05 -1.54
CA ILE A 322 -0.86 -22.12 -0.09
C ILE A 322 0.47 -21.69 0.51
N ALA A 323 0.52 -20.46 1.02
CA ALA A 323 1.65 -19.98 1.78
C ALA A 323 1.63 -20.57 3.20
N THR A 324 2.80 -20.88 3.73
CA THR A 324 3.03 -21.55 5.00
C THR A 324 3.89 -20.69 5.92
N LYS A 325 3.56 -20.69 7.21
CA LYS A 325 4.40 -20.18 8.30
C LYS A 325 4.74 -21.35 9.21
N TYR A 326 6.03 -21.60 9.43
CA TYR A 326 6.49 -22.53 10.48
C TYR A 326 6.65 -21.78 11.80
N VAL A 327 6.58 -22.50 12.92
CA VAL A 327 6.82 -21.89 14.24
C VAL A 327 8.24 -21.33 14.26
N ASN A 328 8.36 -20.00 14.45
CA ASN A 328 9.63 -19.26 14.38
C ASN A 328 10.45 -19.54 13.10
N ASP A 329 9.77 -19.77 11.96
CA ASP A 329 10.40 -20.18 10.71
C ASP A 329 11.32 -21.42 10.86
N THR A 330 11.01 -22.29 11.82
CA THR A 330 11.75 -23.52 12.11
C THR A 330 10.89 -24.73 11.75
N VAL A 331 11.28 -25.44 10.69
CA VAL A 331 10.53 -26.57 10.13
C VAL A 331 10.23 -27.66 11.17
N SER A 332 11.21 -28.01 12.01
CA SER A 332 11.07 -29.07 13.02
C SER A 332 10.06 -28.76 14.12
N LEU A 333 9.69 -27.49 14.30
CA LEU A 333 8.65 -27.06 15.23
C LEU A 333 7.24 -27.12 14.63
N GLY A 334 7.13 -27.50 13.36
CA GLY A 334 5.86 -27.71 12.67
C GLY A 334 5.25 -26.44 12.09
N VAL A 335 4.13 -26.64 11.38
CA VAL A 335 3.35 -25.57 10.75
C VAL A 335 2.61 -24.78 11.82
N LYS A 336 2.82 -23.47 11.85
CA LYS A 336 2.09 -22.53 12.71
C LYS A 336 0.79 -22.06 12.07
N ARG A 337 0.84 -21.72 10.77
CA ARG A 337 -0.31 -21.18 10.03
C ARG A 337 -0.14 -21.39 8.53
N GLN A 338 -1.26 -21.56 7.83
CA GLN A 338 -1.32 -21.53 6.37
C GLN A 338 -2.39 -20.57 5.87
N ARG A 339 -2.24 -20.10 4.63
CA ARG A 339 -3.24 -19.28 3.95
C ARG A 339 -3.17 -19.51 2.45
N LYS A 340 -4.34 -19.55 1.81
CA LYS A 340 -4.45 -19.44 0.36
C LYS A 340 -4.11 -18.02 -0.08
N VAL A 341 -3.10 -17.88 -0.93
CA VAL A 341 -2.75 -16.68 -1.66
C VAL A 341 -3.34 -16.82 -3.05
N CYS A 342 -4.32 -15.97 -3.36
CA CYS A 342 -5.09 -16.09 -4.59
C CYS A 342 -4.52 -15.21 -5.71
N LYS A 343 -4.80 -15.61 -6.96
CA LYS A 343 -4.38 -14.81 -8.11
C LYS A 343 -5.00 -13.41 -8.07
N TYR A 344 -4.21 -12.41 -8.44
CA TYR A 344 -4.66 -11.05 -8.67
C TYR A 344 -5.58 -11.03 -9.89
N GLY A 345 -6.78 -10.49 -9.74
CA GLY A 345 -7.75 -10.33 -10.81
C GLY A 345 -7.97 -8.87 -11.15
N ILE A 346 -8.06 -8.55 -12.44
CA ILE A 346 -8.59 -7.28 -12.92
C ILE A 346 -10.10 -7.46 -13.09
N LEU A 347 -10.90 -6.66 -12.38
CA LEU A 347 -12.33 -6.62 -12.68
C LEU A 347 -12.55 -5.78 -13.95
N ASP A 348 -12.88 -6.45 -15.05
CA ASP A 348 -13.42 -5.77 -16.22
C ASP A 348 -14.89 -5.43 -15.95
N GLU A 349 -15.18 -4.14 -15.72
CA GLU A 349 -16.54 -3.63 -15.51
C GLU A 349 -17.49 -3.91 -16.67
N ARG A 350 -16.97 -4.37 -17.82
CA ARG A 350 -17.79 -4.72 -18.99
C ARG A 350 -18.58 -6.03 -18.84
N ASN A 351 -18.18 -6.95 -17.96
CA ASN A 351 -18.72 -8.33 -17.98
C ASN A 351 -19.20 -8.91 -16.63
N SER A 352 -19.23 -8.17 -15.53
CA SER A 352 -19.80 -8.68 -14.27
C SER A 352 -21.30 -8.37 -14.17
N SER A 353 -22.12 -9.41 -13.98
CA SER A 353 -23.58 -9.30 -13.79
C SER A 353 -24.00 -8.46 -12.58
N GLU A 354 -23.08 -8.18 -11.65
CA GLU A 354 -23.29 -7.30 -10.49
C GLU A 354 -23.25 -5.79 -10.83
N THR A 355 -22.77 -5.39 -12.02
CA THR A 355 -22.67 -3.96 -12.41
C THR A 355 -23.98 -3.28 -12.81
N MET A 356 -25.08 -4.02 -12.95
CA MET A 356 -26.36 -3.40 -13.36
C MET A 356 -26.93 -2.45 -12.28
N TRP A 357 -26.58 -2.65 -11.01
CA TRP A 357 -27.01 -1.78 -9.91
C TRP A 357 -26.13 -0.53 -9.73
N MET A 358 -24.83 -0.62 -10.07
CA MET A 358 -23.85 0.48 -9.90
C MET A 358 -23.84 1.49 -11.06
N LYS A 359 -24.31 1.10 -12.26
CA LYS A 359 -24.50 2.01 -13.41
C LYS A 359 -25.49 3.17 -13.16
N ARG A 360 -26.25 3.14 -12.06
CA ARG A 360 -27.15 4.24 -11.66
C ARG A 360 -26.49 5.35 -10.84
N ILE A 361 -25.26 5.15 -10.34
CA ILE A 361 -24.62 6.12 -9.42
C ILE A 361 -23.45 6.88 -10.08
N ALA A 362 -22.74 6.28 -11.05
CA ALA A 362 -21.62 6.93 -11.73
C ALA A 362 -22.06 7.55 -13.08
N GLY A 363 -22.34 8.86 -13.06
CA GLY A 363 -22.53 9.64 -14.28
C GLY A 363 -21.24 9.75 -15.10
N SER A 364 -21.34 9.33 -16.36
CA SER A 364 -20.47 9.63 -17.53
C SER A 364 -18.95 9.45 -17.42
N ALA A 365 -18.48 8.44 -18.17
CA ALA A 365 -17.24 8.40 -18.95
C ALA A 365 -15.88 8.58 -18.24
N LYS A 366 -15.32 7.45 -17.79
CA LYS A 366 -13.91 7.05 -17.95
C LYS A 366 -13.87 5.53 -17.79
N GLU A 367 -13.07 4.83 -18.60
CA GLU A 367 -12.77 3.39 -18.39
C GLU A 367 -12.07 3.24 -17.03
N SER A 368 -12.84 3.04 -15.96
CA SER A 368 -12.31 2.67 -14.66
C SER A 368 -12.28 1.15 -14.55
N LEU A 369 -11.08 0.57 -14.46
CA LEU A 369 -10.95 -0.77 -13.91
C LEU A 369 -11.23 -0.66 -12.41
N SER A 370 -12.32 -1.25 -11.92
CA SER A 370 -12.58 -1.30 -10.49
C SER A 370 -11.61 -2.25 -9.80
N ARG A 371 -11.15 -1.81 -8.63
CA ARG A 371 -10.17 -2.48 -7.79
C ARG A 371 -10.92 -3.45 -6.88
N GLN A 372 -10.67 -4.77 -6.98
CA GLN A 372 -11.16 -5.66 -5.93
C GLN A 372 -10.31 -6.91 -5.75
N TYR A 373 -9.95 -7.14 -4.49
CA TYR A 373 -9.67 -8.48 -3.97
C TYR A 373 -11.01 -9.24 -3.97
N ASN A 374 -11.17 -10.22 -4.86
CA ASN A 374 -12.43 -10.95 -4.97
C ASN A 374 -12.57 -11.92 -3.80
N SER A 375 -13.25 -11.50 -2.73
CA SER A 375 -13.52 -12.31 -1.54
C SER A 375 -14.36 -13.57 -1.81
N LYS A 376 -15.09 -13.64 -2.93
CA LYS A 376 -15.80 -14.86 -3.36
C LYS A 376 -14.85 -15.91 -3.97
N LEU A 377 -13.71 -15.50 -4.53
CA LEU A 377 -12.71 -16.43 -5.09
C LEU A 377 -11.74 -16.96 -4.03
N CYS A 378 -11.71 -16.37 -2.82
CA CYS A 378 -10.68 -16.66 -1.83
C CYS A 378 -11.15 -16.43 -0.37
N PRO A 379 -11.86 -17.39 0.26
CA PRO A 379 -12.16 -17.30 1.68
C PRO A 379 -10.88 -17.35 2.53
N LEU A 380 -10.71 -16.39 3.43
CA LEU A 380 -9.43 -15.98 4.04
C LEU A 380 -8.86 -16.86 5.18
N SER A 381 -9.42 -18.05 5.46
CA SER A 381 -8.95 -18.88 6.57
C SER A 381 -9.03 -20.38 6.28
N ILE A 382 -7.88 -21.06 6.31
CA ILE A 382 -7.78 -22.40 6.89
C ILE A 382 -7.15 -22.12 8.26
N GLU A 383 -7.95 -22.04 9.31
CA GLU A 383 -7.39 -22.21 10.65
C GLU A 383 -6.79 -23.61 10.69
N ALA A 384 -5.60 -23.76 11.28
CA ALA A 384 -4.95 -25.05 11.45
C ALA A 384 -5.79 -25.92 12.42
N GLY A 385 -6.90 -26.42 11.91
CA GLY A 385 -7.67 -27.50 12.48
C GLY A 385 -6.97 -28.79 12.10
N LEU A 386 -6.58 -29.53 13.13
CA LEU A 386 -6.39 -30.97 13.08
C LEU A 386 -7.65 -31.65 12.51
N GLU A 387 -7.83 -31.64 11.20
CA GLU A 387 -8.69 -32.62 10.54
C GLU A 387 -7.80 -33.65 9.86
N LYS A 388 -7.79 -34.85 10.46
CA LYS A 388 -7.26 -36.06 9.85
C LYS A 388 -7.84 -36.20 8.44
N ILE A 389 -6.96 -36.17 7.44
CA ILE A 389 -7.10 -36.99 6.23
C ILE A 389 -5.80 -37.78 6.09
#